data_AF-A0A9W8IMQ9-F1
#
_entry.id   AF-A0A9W8IMQ9-F1
#
_cell.length_a   1.000
_cell.length_b   1.000
_cell.length_c   1.000
_cell.angle_alpha   90.00
_cell.angle_beta   90.00
_cell.angle_gamma   90.00
#
_symmetry.space_group_name_H-M   'P 1'
#
loop_
_entity.id
_entity.type
_entity.pdbx_description
1 polymer ?
#
loop_
_entity_poly.entity_id
_entity_poly.type
_entity_poly.pdbx_seq_one_letter_code
_entity_poly.pdbx_strand_id
1 'polypeptide(L)'
;MSRDKVSGIYILTIVNVGLLDGTTYCGDTATALPLQKHHVQCLYSGTGVRRACNMGTSSTVCTGAELWIKSSLPVAGPWTQSLHIPPTLRLNKMCPIAAPKSDFTKFLNPDPRNLAVLPGITASSQVFELDSDVHVYICRLVPCATVNHTTATARCANEPPIFEIPKLRRATTTMSTTRGPVHTNQQDAAHRGLEKSRSIYIHVFSDYSKTGTTRQGGARLMLPGSIQLSCGDGIHLQHVQPGASISIKNIGYDRAQFVLVDMPGYNKNDADARSI
;
A
#
# COMPACT_ATOMS: atom_id res chain seq x y z
N MET A 1 -16.91 26.44 -14.59
CA MET A 1 -17.05 24.97 -14.49
C MET A 1 -15.67 24.37 -14.34
N SER A 2 -15.25 24.07 -13.11
CA SER A 2 -14.03 23.30 -12.87
C SER A 2 -14.27 21.89 -13.41
N ARG A 3 -13.63 21.54 -14.53
CA ARG A 3 -13.56 20.13 -14.92
C ARG A 3 -12.82 19.42 -13.80
N ASP A 4 -13.51 18.60 -13.04
CA ASP A 4 -12.88 17.63 -12.14
C ASP A 4 -11.89 16.84 -12.98
N LYS A 5 -10.62 17.19 -12.85
CA LYS A 5 -9.54 16.49 -13.56
C LYS A 5 -9.43 15.15 -12.87
N VAL A 6 -10.12 14.14 -13.39
CA VAL A 6 -9.98 12.75 -12.94
C VAL A 6 -8.49 12.40 -13.00
N SER A 7 -7.82 12.40 -11.84
CA SER A 7 -6.43 12.01 -11.73
C SER A 7 -6.32 10.51 -11.96
N GLY A 8 -5.21 10.06 -12.54
CA GLY A 8 -4.92 8.63 -12.63
C GLY A 8 -4.88 7.96 -11.24
N ILE A 9 -4.93 6.63 -11.22
CA ILE A 9 -4.81 5.81 -10.02
C ILE A 9 -3.66 4.84 -10.26
N TYR A 10 -2.83 4.63 -9.24
CA TYR A 10 -1.92 3.49 -9.21
C TYR A 10 -2.63 2.28 -8.66
N ILE A 11 -2.48 1.16 -9.35
CA ILE A 11 -2.99 -0.12 -8.92
C ILE A 11 -1.78 -1.02 -8.66
N LEU A 12 -1.56 -1.35 -7.38
CA LEU A 12 -0.54 -2.30 -6.96
C LEU A 12 -1.17 -3.68 -6.79
N THR A 13 -0.90 -4.60 -7.73
CA THR A 13 -1.36 -5.99 -7.66
C THR A 13 -0.26 -6.86 -7.08
N ILE A 14 -0.54 -7.56 -5.97
CA ILE A 14 0.40 -8.44 -5.26
C ILE A 14 -0.12 -9.87 -5.33
N VAL A 15 0.65 -10.78 -5.94
CA VAL A 15 0.29 -12.21 -6.01
C VAL A 15 1.01 -12.99 -4.91
N ASN A 16 0.22 -13.69 -4.10
CA ASN A 16 0.68 -14.49 -2.98
C ASN A 16 0.87 -15.97 -3.36
N VAL A 17 -0.11 -16.54 -4.07
CA VAL A 17 -0.13 -17.92 -4.56
C VAL A 17 -0.72 -17.94 -5.96
N GLY A 18 -0.24 -18.85 -6.81
CA GLY A 18 -0.73 -19.04 -8.17
C GLY A 18 -0.09 -18.11 -9.19
N LEU A 19 -0.68 -18.12 -10.38
CA LEU A 19 -0.38 -17.24 -11.51
C LEU A 19 -1.64 -16.43 -11.83
N LEU A 20 -1.48 -15.12 -11.96
CA LEU A 20 -2.54 -14.23 -12.42
C LEU A 20 -2.31 -13.88 -13.88
N ASP A 21 -3.17 -14.36 -14.78
CA ASP A 21 -3.10 -13.99 -16.21
C ASP A 21 -3.88 -12.69 -16.41
N GLY A 22 -3.17 -11.57 -16.24
CA GLY A 22 -3.73 -10.24 -16.46
C GLY A 22 -3.66 -9.82 -17.92
N THR A 23 -4.70 -9.18 -18.42
CA THR A 23 -4.69 -8.45 -19.70
C THR A 23 -5.12 -7.01 -19.44
N THR A 24 -4.31 -6.05 -19.89
CA THR A 24 -4.66 -4.63 -19.85
C THR A 24 -4.96 -4.15 -21.25
N TYR A 25 -6.11 -3.48 -21.40
CA TYR A 25 -6.56 -2.88 -22.64
C TYR A 25 -6.43 -1.36 -22.56
N CYS A 26 -5.75 -0.77 -23.54
CA CYS A 26 -5.67 0.67 -23.74
C CYS A 26 -6.14 0.96 -25.17
N GLY A 27 -7.25 1.69 -25.32
CA GLY A 27 -7.97 1.75 -26.59
C GLY A 27 -8.35 0.34 -27.09
N ASP A 28 -7.87 0.03 -28.29
CA ASP A 28 -8.08 -1.25 -28.98
C ASP A 28 -6.93 -2.23 -28.78
N THR A 29 -5.84 -1.81 -28.12
CA THR A 29 -4.67 -2.64 -27.89
C THR A 29 -4.81 -3.43 -26.60
N ALA A 30 -4.58 -4.75 -26.67
CA ALA A 30 -4.52 -5.65 -25.53
C ALA A 30 -3.07 -6.04 -25.23
N THR A 31 -2.64 -5.86 -23.99
CA THR A 31 -1.30 -6.27 -23.52
C THR A 31 -1.46 -7.34 -22.44
N ALA A 32 -0.93 -8.53 -22.70
CA ALA A 32 -0.87 -9.61 -21.72
C ALA A 32 0.24 -9.33 -20.70
N LEU A 33 -0.10 -9.38 -19.42
CA LEU A 33 0.76 -9.06 -18.29
C LEU A 33 0.57 -10.13 -17.20
N PRO A 34 1.09 -11.35 -17.43
CA PRO A 34 1.02 -12.40 -16.41
C PRO A 34 1.83 -11.98 -15.19
N LEU A 35 1.26 -12.19 -14.00
CA LEU A 35 1.89 -11.86 -12.74
C LEU A 35 2.09 -13.11 -11.91
N GLN A 36 3.36 -13.45 -11.72
CA GLN A 36 3.79 -14.63 -10.97
C GLN A 36 3.88 -14.34 -9.47
N LYS A 37 3.86 -15.40 -8.67
CA LYS A 37 4.26 -15.35 -7.26
C LYS A 37 5.57 -14.58 -7.08
N HIS A 38 5.68 -13.83 -5.99
CA HIS A 38 6.84 -12.98 -5.65
C HIS A 38 6.98 -11.73 -6.51
N HIS A 39 6.14 -11.53 -7.52
CA HIS A 39 6.09 -10.28 -8.24
C HIS A 39 4.95 -9.41 -7.75
N VAL A 40 5.18 -8.10 -7.82
CA VAL A 40 4.16 -7.06 -7.66
C VAL A 40 4.10 -6.31 -8.99
N GLN A 41 2.91 -5.97 -9.44
CA GLN A 41 2.73 -5.08 -10.59
C GLN A 41 2.25 -3.72 -10.08
N CYS A 42 2.84 -2.66 -10.60
CA CYS A 42 2.28 -1.32 -10.53
C CYS A 42 1.70 -0.97 -11.91
N LEU A 43 0.45 -0.54 -11.94
CA LEU A 43 -0.21 -0.01 -13.12
C LEU A 43 -0.71 1.40 -12.80
N TYR A 44 -0.20 2.39 -13.50
CA TYR A 44 -0.78 3.73 -13.50
C TYR A 44 -1.85 3.81 -14.59
N SER A 45 -3.10 4.08 -14.19
CA SER A 45 -4.24 4.07 -15.12
C SER A 45 -4.28 5.27 -16.07
N GLY A 46 -3.63 6.38 -15.72
CA GLY A 46 -3.55 7.58 -16.55
C GLY A 46 -4.90 8.05 -17.08
N THR A 47 -5.00 8.24 -18.39
CA THR A 47 -6.22 8.59 -19.15
C THR A 47 -7.32 7.53 -19.12
N GLY A 48 -7.02 6.31 -18.66
CA GLY A 48 -7.98 5.22 -18.56
C GLY A 48 -7.45 3.93 -19.19
N VAL A 49 -7.73 2.83 -18.52
CA VAL A 49 -7.44 1.47 -18.98
C VAL A 49 -8.61 0.56 -18.61
N ARG A 50 -8.83 -0.50 -19.40
CA ARG A 50 -9.68 -1.63 -18.98
C ARG A 50 -8.76 -2.78 -18.58
N ARG A 51 -9.12 -3.53 -17.55
CA ARG A 51 -8.36 -4.71 -17.11
C ARG A 51 -9.26 -5.93 -17.13
N ALA A 52 -8.72 -7.04 -17.58
CA ALA A 52 -9.28 -8.36 -17.37
C ALA A 52 -8.24 -9.19 -16.60
N CYS A 53 -8.71 -9.97 -15.65
CA CYS A 53 -7.87 -10.90 -14.91
C CYS A 53 -8.49 -12.28 -15.06
N ASN A 54 -7.75 -13.19 -15.65
CA ASN A 54 -8.13 -14.58 -15.72
C ASN A 54 -7.25 -15.36 -14.74
N MET A 55 -7.85 -16.28 -14.00
CA MET A 55 -7.05 -17.31 -13.33
C MET A 55 -6.52 -18.21 -14.43
N GLY A 56 -5.20 -18.39 -14.50
CA GLY A 56 -4.61 -19.21 -15.54
C GLY A 56 -5.17 -20.63 -15.52
N THR A 57 -5.06 -21.35 -16.64
CA THR A 57 -5.59 -22.72 -16.81
C THR A 57 -4.97 -23.76 -15.87
N SER A 58 -4.00 -23.35 -15.05
CA SER A 58 -3.46 -24.17 -13.97
C SER A 58 -4.53 -24.44 -12.91
N SER A 59 -4.58 -25.65 -12.36
CA SER A 59 -5.46 -26.06 -11.26
C SER A 59 -5.18 -25.35 -9.91
N THR A 60 -4.33 -24.31 -9.90
CA THR A 60 -3.93 -23.61 -8.68
C THR A 60 -4.73 -22.33 -8.49
N VAL A 61 -5.37 -22.20 -7.32
CA VAL A 61 -6.09 -21.00 -6.91
C VAL A 61 -5.11 -19.82 -6.82
N CYS A 62 -5.47 -18.70 -7.46
CA CYS A 62 -4.73 -17.46 -7.33
C CYS A 62 -5.21 -16.67 -6.11
N THR A 63 -4.28 -16.26 -5.23
CA THR A 63 -4.59 -15.38 -4.09
C THR A 63 -3.62 -14.20 -4.06
N GLY A 64 -4.10 -13.06 -3.57
CA GLY A 64 -3.32 -11.83 -3.59
C GLY A 64 -4.04 -10.67 -2.92
N ALA A 65 -3.43 -9.50 -3.01
CA ALA A 65 -4.02 -8.24 -2.58
C ALA A 65 -3.87 -7.22 -3.71
N GLU A 66 -4.82 -6.30 -3.80
CA GLU A 66 -4.74 -5.17 -4.70
C GLU A 66 -4.92 -3.88 -3.92
N LEU A 67 -4.03 -2.91 -4.13
CA LEU A 67 -4.09 -1.59 -3.49
C LEU A 67 -4.28 -0.52 -4.55
N TRP A 68 -5.26 0.35 -4.34
CA TRP A 68 -5.57 1.45 -5.24
C TRP A 68 -5.13 2.74 -4.57
N ILE A 69 -4.11 3.37 -5.14
CA ILE A 69 -3.49 4.57 -4.60
C ILE A 69 -3.79 5.70 -5.55
N LYS A 70 -4.44 6.72 -5.03
CA LYS A 70 -4.71 7.94 -5.79
C LYS A 70 -3.40 8.61 -6.20
N SER A 71 -3.33 9.06 -7.45
CA SER A 71 -2.22 9.88 -7.94
C SER A 71 -2.55 11.37 -7.83
N SER A 72 -1.53 12.20 -7.69
CA SER A 72 -1.61 13.66 -7.86
C SER A 72 -1.16 14.12 -9.25
N LEU A 73 -0.78 13.19 -10.14
CA LEU A 73 -0.24 13.49 -11.45
C LEU A 73 -1.31 14.16 -12.32
N PRO A 74 -0.92 15.18 -13.13
CA PRO A 74 -1.74 15.56 -14.26
C PRO A 74 -1.94 14.34 -15.17
N VAL A 75 -3.12 14.25 -15.77
CA VAL A 75 -3.51 13.10 -16.61
C VAL A 75 -2.45 12.84 -17.68
N ALA A 76 -1.75 11.72 -17.56
CA ALA A 76 -0.78 11.21 -18.52
C ALA A 76 -1.25 9.87 -19.10
N GLY A 77 -0.55 9.35 -20.11
CA GLY A 77 -0.82 8.02 -20.63
C GLY A 77 -0.58 6.91 -19.59
N PRO A 78 -1.25 5.76 -19.73
CA PRO A 78 -1.08 4.67 -18.79
C PRO A 78 0.27 3.99 -18.94
N TRP A 79 0.77 3.42 -17.86
CA TRP A 79 1.99 2.62 -17.87
C TRP A 79 1.95 1.51 -16.83
N THR A 80 2.75 0.47 -17.04
CA THR A 80 2.90 -0.62 -16.08
C THR A 80 4.36 -0.97 -15.85
N GLN A 81 4.67 -1.43 -14.64
CA GLN A 81 5.97 -1.93 -14.25
C GLN A 81 5.82 -3.10 -13.29
N SER A 82 6.74 -4.07 -13.35
CA SER A 82 6.78 -5.19 -12.41
C SER A 82 7.98 -5.10 -11.48
N LEU A 83 7.80 -5.50 -10.23
CA LEU A 83 8.82 -5.58 -9.20
C LEU A 83 8.92 -7.03 -8.73
N HIS A 84 10.11 -7.63 -8.84
CA HIS A 84 10.40 -8.90 -8.21
C HIS A 84 10.84 -8.69 -6.75
N ILE A 85 10.19 -9.40 -5.83
CA ILE A 85 10.48 -9.39 -4.39
C ILE A 85 10.91 -10.80 -3.95
N PRO A 86 12.23 -11.06 -3.89
CA PRO A 86 12.75 -12.31 -3.36
C PRO A 86 12.19 -12.61 -1.97
N PRO A 87 11.83 -13.87 -1.65
CA PRO A 87 11.29 -14.23 -0.34
C PRO A 87 12.17 -13.81 0.84
N THR A 88 13.49 -13.84 0.67
CA THR A 88 14.49 -13.44 1.66
C THR A 88 14.47 -11.94 1.94
N LEU A 89 14.05 -11.11 0.97
CA LEU A 89 13.98 -9.66 1.15
C LEU A 89 12.80 -9.19 2.00
N ARG A 90 11.78 -10.03 2.18
CA ARG A 90 10.60 -9.74 3.00
C ARG A 90 10.49 -10.58 4.26
N LEU A 91 11.45 -11.47 4.54
CA LEU A 91 11.41 -12.34 5.72
C LEU A 91 11.94 -11.60 6.97
N ASN A 92 11.10 -11.43 7.99
CA ASN A 92 11.40 -10.75 9.25
C ASN A 92 11.90 -9.31 9.10
N LYS A 93 11.55 -8.65 8.00
CA LYS A 93 11.90 -7.25 7.72
C LYS A 93 10.85 -6.59 6.86
N MET A 94 10.70 -5.28 7.02
CA MET A 94 9.89 -4.44 6.16
C MET A 94 10.60 -4.32 4.80
N CYS A 95 10.02 -4.91 3.76
CA CYS A 95 10.49 -4.72 2.40
C CYS A 95 9.69 -3.59 1.75
N PRO A 96 10.30 -2.45 1.39
CA PRO A 96 9.59 -1.41 0.69
C PRO A 96 9.22 -1.91 -0.73
N ILE A 97 8.02 -1.55 -1.18
CA ILE A 97 7.49 -1.87 -2.51
C ILE A 97 7.25 -0.59 -3.28
N ALA A 98 6.74 0.45 -2.61
CA ALA A 98 6.49 1.74 -3.21
C ALA A 98 6.88 2.85 -2.24
N ALA A 99 7.40 3.95 -2.77
CA ALA A 99 7.75 5.13 -1.99
C ALA A 99 7.54 6.42 -2.82
N PRO A 100 7.39 7.58 -2.16
CA PRO A 100 7.25 8.85 -2.85
C PRO A 100 8.53 9.23 -3.58
N LYS A 101 8.39 9.90 -4.72
CA LYS A 101 9.49 10.56 -5.41
C LYS A 101 9.09 11.96 -5.87
N SER A 102 10.04 12.88 -5.77
CA SER A 102 9.85 14.28 -6.14
C SER A 102 9.89 14.55 -7.65
N ASP A 103 10.63 13.74 -8.42
CA ASP A 103 10.74 13.86 -9.88
C ASP A 103 10.18 12.62 -10.59
N PHE A 104 8.95 12.76 -11.09
CA PHE A 104 8.20 11.71 -11.79
C PHE A 104 8.16 11.92 -13.31
N THR A 105 8.83 12.96 -13.83
CA THR A 105 8.78 13.32 -15.27
C THR A 105 9.20 12.16 -16.18
N LYS A 106 10.07 11.28 -15.69
CA LYS A 106 10.59 10.09 -16.38
C LYS A 106 9.53 8.99 -16.62
N PHE A 107 8.40 9.04 -15.90
CA PHE A 107 7.32 8.05 -15.99
C PHE A 107 6.06 8.61 -16.65
N LEU A 108 6.09 9.86 -17.11
CA LEU A 108 5.00 10.42 -17.88
C LEU A 108 5.03 9.78 -19.27
N ASN A 109 4.05 8.92 -19.54
CA ASN A 109 3.79 8.45 -20.88
C ASN A 109 3.07 9.58 -21.66
N PRO A 110 3.69 10.17 -22.69
CA PRO A 110 3.06 11.23 -23.47
C PRO A 110 1.96 10.70 -24.40
N ASP A 111 1.91 9.39 -24.65
CA ASP A 111 0.91 8.77 -25.52
C ASP A 111 -0.26 8.20 -24.69
N PRO A 112 -1.42 8.87 -24.67
CA PRO A 112 -2.58 8.41 -23.90
C PRO A 112 -3.30 7.21 -24.52
N ARG A 113 -2.93 6.78 -25.73
CA ARG A 113 -3.61 5.70 -26.47
C ARG A 113 -2.93 4.36 -26.33
N ASN A 114 -1.68 4.34 -25.84
CA ASN A 114 -0.88 3.14 -25.73
C ASN A 114 -0.43 2.91 -24.29
N LEU A 115 -0.43 1.66 -23.86
CA LEU A 115 0.15 1.26 -22.59
C LEU A 115 1.67 1.19 -22.70
N ALA A 116 2.39 2.02 -21.95
CA ALA A 116 3.83 1.87 -21.82
C ALA A 116 4.19 0.74 -20.84
N VAL A 117 5.00 -0.22 -21.29
CA VAL A 117 5.53 -1.30 -20.43
C VAL A 117 6.95 -0.96 -20.04
N LEU A 118 7.15 -0.57 -18.79
CA LEU A 118 8.44 -0.19 -18.25
C LEU A 118 9.29 -1.43 -17.90
N PRO A 119 10.63 -1.33 -17.93
CA PRO A 119 11.50 -2.41 -17.49
C PRO A 119 11.20 -2.85 -16.07
N GLY A 120 11.18 -4.16 -15.85
CA GLY A 120 11.01 -4.74 -14.51
C GLY A 120 12.18 -4.40 -13.58
N ILE A 121 11.87 -4.28 -12.29
CA ILE A 121 12.83 -3.90 -11.24
C ILE A 121 12.91 -4.99 -10.14
N THR A 122 13.96 -4.95 -9.33
CA THR A 122 14.17 -5.89 -8.20
C THR A 122 14.33 -5.14 -6.88
N ALA A 123 13.67 -5.63 -5.82
CA ALA A 123 13.55 -4.95 -4.52
C ALA A 123 14.86 -4.79 -3.72
N SER A 124 16.00 -5.19 -4.26
CA SER A 124 17.32 -5.02 -3.62
C SER A 124 17.81 -3.56 -3.62
N SER A 125 17.36 -2.75 -4.58
CA SER A 125 17.79 -1.35 -4.74
C SER A 125 16.70 -0.41 -5.23
N GLN A 126 15.54 -0.92 -5.63
CA GLN A 126 14.49 -0.14 -6.29
C GLN A 126 13.11 -0.48 -5.75
N VAL A 127 12.23 0.51 -5.82
CA VAL A 127 10.82 0.45 -5.45
C VAL A 127 10.00 1.13 -6.54
N PHE A 128 8.69 0.93 -6.56
CA PHE A 128 7.82 1.78 -7.36
C PHE A 128 7.85 3.20 -6.84
N GLU A 129 8.08 4.13 -7.74
CA GLU A 129 8.14 5.55 -7.43
C GLU A 129 6.76 6.14 -7.66
N LEU A 130 6.14 6.64 -6.58
CA LEU A 130 4.81 7.25 -6.59
C LEU A 130 4.95 8.76 -6.48
N ASP A 131 4.02 9.50 -7.08
CA ASP A 131 3.95 10.95 -6.89
C ASP A 131 3.18 11.35 -5.62
N SER A 132 2.48 10.39 -5.01
CA SER A 132 1.78 10.54 -3.74
C SER A 132 2.70 10.24 -2.56
N ASP A 133 2.48 10.90 -1.41
CA ASP A 133 3.22 10.68 -0.16
C ASP A 133 2.83 9.37 0.57
N VAL A 134 2.82 8.28 -0.18
CA VAL A 134 2.44 6.94 0.26
C VAL A 134 3.65 6.02 0.19
N HIS A 135 3.93 5.35 1.29
CA HIS A 135 4.92 4.29 1.36
C HIS A 135 4.19 2.97 1.55
N VAL A 136 4.56 1.96 0.75
CA VAL A 136 3.97 0.63 0.82
C VAL A 136 5.06 -0.37 1.11
N TYR A 137 4.82 -1.22 2.11
CA TYR A 137 5.74 -2.26 2.53
C TYR A 137 5.06 -3.61 2.54
N ILE A 138 5.82 -4.65 2.27
CA ILE A 138 5.42 -6.04 2.50
C ILE A 138 6.37 -6.69 3.50
N CYS A 139 5.81 -7.48 4.40
CA CYS A 139 6.58 -8.25 5.36
C CYS A 139 5.99 -9.65 5.49
N ARG A 140 6.88 -10.62 5.69
CA ARG A 140 6.59 -11.97 6.12
C ARG A 140 7.30 -12.23 7.44
N LEU A 141 6.56 -12.39 8.51
CA LEU A 141 7.09 -12.51 9.86
C LEU A 141 6.95 -13.96 10.34
N VAL A 142 8.06 -14.59 10.73
CA VAL A 142 8.03 -15.93 11.33
C VAL A 142 7.47 -15.87 12.76
N PRO A 143 6.99 -17.00 13.32
CA PRO A 143 6.54 -17.05 14.71
C PRO A 143 7.57 -16.44 15.67
N CYS A 144 7.08 -15.70 16.66
CA CYS A 144 7.85 -14.98 17.68
C CYS A 144 8.75 -13.84 17.19
N ALA A 145 8.89 -13.62 15.88
CA ALA A 145 9.69 -12.51 15.36
C ALA A 145 8.95 -11.18 15.49
N THR A 146 9.73 -10.11 15.58
CA THR A 146 9.27 -8.73 15.65
C THR A 146 9.91 -7.93 14.55
N VAL A 147 9.15 -7.02 13.96
CA VAL A 147 9.66 -5.99 13.05
C VAL A 147 9.20 -4.63 13.55
N ASN A 148 10.02 -3.61 13.38
CA ASN A 148 9.66 -2.23 13.70
C ASN A 148 9.48 -1.44 12.40
N HIS A 149 8.38 -0.69 12.32
CA HIS A 149 8.16 0.32 11.28
C HIS A 149 8.36 1.70 11.89
N THR A 150 9.16 2.55 11.26
CA THR A 150 9.26 3.96 11.64
C THR A 150 8.45 4.77 10.64
N THR A 151 7.48 5.54 11.13
CA THR A 151 6.61 6.32 10.26
C THR A 151 7.39 7.36 9.47
N ALA A 152 7.01 7.53 8.21
CA ALA A 152 7.65 8.51 7.35
C ALA A 152 7.57 9.91 7.97
N THR A 153 8.70 10.60 8.04
CA THR A 153 8.72 12.03 8.33
C THR A 153 8.09 12.76 7.15
N ALA A 154 7.08 13.59 7.38
CA ALA A 154 6.36 14.30 6.32
C ALA A 154 7.35 15.11 5.47
N ARG A 155 7.50 14.76 4.19
CA ARG A 155 8.47 15.42 3.30
C ARG A 155 7.87 15.90 1.98
N CYS A 156 6.64 15.54 1.64
CA CYS A 156 6.05 15.95 0.37
C CYS A 156 5.10 17.15 0.52
N ALA A 157 5.41 18.20 -0.24
CA ALA A 157 4.69 19.49 -0.26
C ALA A 157 3.39 19.45 -1.08
N ASN A 158 3.08 18.34 -1.75
CA ASN A 158 1.92 18.25 -2.64
C ASN A 158 0.83 17.41 -1.97
N GLU A 159 -0.21 18.08 -1.48
CA GLU A 159 -1.45 17.40 -1.11
C GLU A 159 -2.10 16.82 -2.37
N PRO A 160 -2.51 15.54 -2.38
CA PRO A 160 -3.33 15.03 -3.47
C PRO A 160 -4.67 15.78 -3.47
N PRO A 161 -5.23 16.16 -4.64
CA PRO A 161 -6.59 16.71 -4.71
C PRO A 161 -7.59 15.71 -4.13
N ILE A 162 -8.76 16.14 -3.66
CA ILE A 162 -9.82 15.29 -3.08
C ILE A 162 -10.74 14.77 -4.23
N PHE A 163 -11.12 13.49 -4.23
CA PHE A 163 -12.08 12.89 -5.18
C PHE A 163 -12.81 11.75 -4.48
N GLU A 164 -14.12 11.65 -4.72
CA GLU A 164 -14.98 10.60 -4.16
C GLU A 164 -14.77 9.27 -4.90
N ILE A 165 -14.38 8.21 -4.17
CA ILE A 165 -14.36 6.84 -4.67
C ILE A 165 -15.57 6.09 -4.08
N PRO A 166 -16.38 5.36 -4.88
CA PRO A 166 -17.52 4.62 -4.35
C PRO A 166 -17.10 3.51 -3.37
N LYS A 167 -17.89 3.38 -2.30
CA LYS A 167 -17.60 2.66 -1.05
C LYS A 167 -17.37 1.15 -1.26
N LEU A 168 -16.21 0.64 -0.82
CA LEU A 168 -15.94 -0.79 -0.64
C LEU A 168 -15.96 -1.14 0.87
N ARG A 169 -16.51 -2.30 1.23
CA ARG A 169 -16.90 -2.65 2.62
C ARG A 169 -15.73 -2.70 3.64
N ARG A 170 -16.06 -2.28 4.86
CA ARG A 170 -15.25 -1.87 6.04
C ARG A 170 -14.11 -2.79 6.52
N ALA A 171 -13.02 -2.16 6.96
CA ALA A 171 -12.06 -2.65 7.95
C ALA A 171 -12.29 -2.00 9.34
N THR A 172 -11.93 -2.68 10.43
CA THR A 172 -12.12 -2.20 11.81
C THR A 172 -11.19 -1.01 12.09
N THR A 173 -11.75 0.12 12.53
CA THR A 173 -11.01 1.34 12.90
C THR A 173 -10.88 1.42 14.41
N THR A 174 -9.67 1.52 14.94
CA THR A 174 -9.41 1.73 16.37
C THR A 174 -8.60 3.01 16.56
N MET A 175 -9.08 3.91 17.43
CA MET A 175 -8.35 5.15 17.74
C MET A 175 -7.20 4.84 18.71
N SER A 176 -5.95 5.07 18.30
CA SER A 176 -4.80 4.99 19.21
C SER A 176 -4.76 6.24 20.09
N THR A 177 -4.83 6.07 21.41
CA THR A 177 -4.64 7.14 22.39
C THR A 177 -3.32 6.93 23.12
N THR A 178 -2.21 7.33 22.51
CA THR A 178 -0.96 7.51 23.25
C THR A 178 -0.96 8.91 23.85
N ARG A 179 -1.64 9.08 25.00
CA ARG A 179 -1.60 10.33 25.78
C ARG A 179 -0.29 10.37 26.59
N GLY A 180 0.68 11.14 26.13
CA GLY A 180 1.75 11.63 27.00
C GLY A 180 1.22 12.71 27.97
N PRO A 181 1.87 12.95 29.11
CA PRO A 181 1.45 13.97 30.06
C PRO A 181 1.66 15.37 29.47
N VAL A 182 0.60 16.17 29.46
CA VAL A 182 0.60 17.56 28.97
C VAL A 182 1.02 18.47 30.12
N HIS A 183 2.26 18.95 30.09
CA HIS A 183 2.61 20.17 30.82
C HIS A 183 2.14 21.37 30.00
N THR A 184 1.14 22.07 30.52
CA THR A 184 0.70 23.38 30.04
C THR A 184 1.75 24.42 30.40
N ASN A 185 2.52 24.85 29.39
CA ASN A 185 3.04 26.21 29.31
C ASN A 185 2.62 26.77 27.96
N GLN A 186 1.63 27.65 28.00
CA GLN A 186 1.28 28.55 26.91
C GLN A 186 2.35 29.64 26.79
N GLN A 187 2.54 30.09 25.55
CA GLN A 187 3.45 31.14 25.05
C GLN A 187 4.75 30.59 24.44
N ASP A 188 4.98 30.99 23.18
CA ASP A 188 6.13 30.71 22.29
C ASP A 188 6.05 29.52 21.30
N ALA A 189 4.98 29.42 20.49
CA ALA A 189 4.97 28.51 19.33
C ALA A 189 4.25 29.08 18.10
N ALA A 190 4.46 30.35 17.76
CA ALA A 190 4.21 30.82 16.40
C ALA A 190 5.45 30.47 15.55
N HIS A 191 5.30 29.65 14.51
CA HIS A 191 6.33 29.16 13.55
C HIS A 191 6.93 27.75 13.75
N ARG A 192 6.29 26.82 14.48
CA ARG A 192 6.54 25.40 14.21
C ARG A 192 5.56 24.93 13.14
N GLY A 193 6.05 24.66 11.93
CA GLY A 193 5.25 24.01 10.89
C GLY A 193 4.57 22.79 11.49
N LEU A 194 3.24 22.78 11.48
CA LEU A 194 2.44 21.66 11.96
C LEU A 194 2.84 20.43 11.15
N GLU A 195 3.69 19.57 11.72
CA GLU A 195 4.01 18.29 11.12
C GLU A 195 2.70 17.53 10.94
N LYS A 196 2.28 17.38 9.67
CA LYS A 196 1.03 16.72 9.35
C LYS A 196 1.10 15.28 9.88
N SER A 197 0.11 14.90 10.67
CA SER A 197 0.01 13.54 11.21
C SER A 197 0.00 12.51 10.07
N ARG A 198 0.42 11.28 10.35
CA ARG A 198 0.36 10.15 9.42
C ARG A 198 -0.83 9.24 9.72
N SER A 199 -1.23 8.49 8.72
CA SER A 199 -2.16 7.37 8.84
C SER A 199 -1.48 6.09 8.39
N ILE A 200 -1.76 4.98 9.06
CA ILE A 200 -1.15 3.68 8.75
C ILE A 200 -2.23 2.64 8.63
N TYR A 201 -2.21 1.91 7.53
CA TYR A 201 -3.07 0.76 7.33
C TYR A 201 -2.24 -0.52 7.29
N ILE A 202 -2.63 -1.53 8.07
CA ILE A 202 -1.98 -2.85 8.07
C ILE A 202 -3.05 -3.87 7.71
N HIS A 203 -2.77 -4.72 6.72
CA HIS A 203 -3.65 -5.82 6.35
C HIS A 203 -2.88 -7.14 6.31
N VAL A 204 -3.38 -8.13 7.04
CA VAL A 204 -2.82 -9.49 7.08
C VAL A 204 -3.57 -10.32 6.06
N PHE A 205 -2.93 -10.68 4.96
CA PHE A 205 -3.62 -11.29 3.81
C PHE A 205 -3.20 -12.74 3.55
N SER A 206 -2.29 -13.29 4.35
CA SER A 206 -1.92 -14.71 4.27
C SER A 206 -1.27 -15.21 5.54
N ASP A 207 -1.69 -16.40 5.94
CA ASP A 207 -0.91 -17.33 6.73
C ASP A 207 -0.13 -18.28 5.80
N TYR A 208 1.05 -18.68 6.23
CA TYR A 208 1.80 -19.76 5.60
C TYR A 208 1.88 -20.92 6.57
N SER A 209 0.99 -21.90 6.40
CA SER A 209 1.18 -23.21 7.03
C SER A 209 2.12 -24.05 6.18
N LYS A 210 3.04 -24.78 6.83
CA LYS A 210 3.91 -25.74 6.12
C LYS A 210 3.13 -26.94 5.56
N THR A 211 1.93 -27.21 6.09
CA THR A 211 1.14 -28.42 5.84
C THR A 211 -0.14 -28.16 5.03
N GLY A 212 -0.38 -26.92 4.57
CA GLY A 212 -1.64 -26.54 3.90
C GLY A 212 -2.84 -26.37 4.85
N THR A 213 -2.74 -26.90 6.07
CA THR A 213 -3.69 -26.71 7.17
C THR A 213 -3.16 -25.67 8.15
N THR A 214 -3.89 -24.56 8.31
CA THR A 214 -3.63 -23.56 9.34
C THR A 214 -3.65 -24.23 10.71
N ARG A 215 -2.55 -24.14 11.48
CA ARG A 215 -2.52 -24.71 12.82
C ARG A 215 -3.53 -23.97 13.70
N GLN A 216 -4.08 -24.61 14.73
CA GLN A 216 -4.95 -23.92 15.70
C GLN A 216 -4.22 -22.69 16.25
N GLY A 217 -4.64 -21.49 15.83
CA GLY A 217 -4.01 -20.21 16.16
C GLY A 217 -3.45 -19.40 14.98
N GLY A 218 -3.14 -20.04 13.85
CA GLY A 218 -2.78 -19.40 12.57
C GLY A 218 -1.67 -18.35 12.63
N ALA A 219 -1.64 -17.47 11.63
CA ALA A 219 -0.85 -16.25 11.67
C ALA A 219 -1.57 -15.20 12.52
N ARG A 220 -0.89 -14.63 13.52
CA ARG A 220 -1.45 -13.59 14.38
C ARG A 220 -0.41 -12.53 14.71
N LEU A 221 -0.72 -11.28 14.41
CA LEU A 221 0.12 -10.13 14.74
C LEU A 221 -0.36 -9.48 16.03
N MET A 222 0.58 -9.02 16.85
CA MET A 222 0.37 -8.16 18.00
C MET A 222 0.97 -6.80 17.69
N LEU A 223 0.17 -5.75 17.84
CA LEU A 223 0.54 -4.34 17.70
C LEU A 223 0.58 -3.65 19.08
N PRO A 224 1.15 -2.43 19.17
CA PRO A 224 1.09 -1.64 20.40
C PRO A 224 -0.35 -1.42 20.88
N GLY A 225 -0.55 -1.34 22.19
CA GLY A 225 -1.90 -1.29 22.78
C GLY A 225 -2.61 -2.65 22.84
N SER A 226 -1.86 -3.75 22.71
CA SER A 226 -2.37 -5.12 22.80
C SER A 226 -3.40 -5.51 21.73
N ILE A 227 -3.33 -4.85 20.57
CA ILE A 227 -4.23 -5.11 19.45
C ILE A 227 -3.74 -6.34 18.70
N GLN A 228 -4.63 -7.30 18.49
CA GLN A 228 -4.32 -8.54 17.76
C GLN A 228 -5.00 -8.53 16.38
N LEU A 229 -4.25 -8.94 15.35
CA LEU A 229 -4.76 -9.11 13.99
C LEU A 229 -4.49 -10.54 13.52
N SER A 230 -5.47 -11.18 12.91
CA SER A 230 -5.38 -12.50 12.29
C SER A 230 -5.47 -12.41 10.76
N CYS A 231 -5.31 -13.52 10.06
CA CYS A 231 -5.46 -13.58 8.61
C CYS A 231 -6.85 -13.07 8.18
N GLY A 232 -6.89 -12.14 7.21
CA GLY A 232 -8.09 -11.44 6.76
C GLY A 232 -8.33 -10.10 7.45
N ASP A 233 -7.72 -9.85 8.61
CA ASP A 233 -7.93 -8.60 9.35
C ASP A 233 -7.17 -7.43 8.72
N GLY A 234 -7.74 -6.24 8.88
CA GLY A 234 -7.09 -4.97 8.60
C GLY A 234 -7.31 -3.98 9.73
N ILE A 235 -6.32 -3.12 9.98
CA ILE A 235 -6.43 -2.03 10.94
C ILE A 235 -5.97 -0.72 10.33
N HIS A 236 -6.66 0.35 10.67
CA HIS A 236 -6.28 1.71 10.36
C HIS A 236 -5.92 2.46 11.64
N LEU A 237 -4.64 2.83 11.78
CA LEU A 237 -4.12 3.69 12.83
C LEU A 237 -4.11 5.13 12.32
N GLN A 238 -4.86 5.99 12.98
CA GLN A 238 -5.00 7.42 12.63
C GLN A 238 -4.15 8.30 13.55
N HIS A 239 -3.78 9.48 13.06
CA HIS A 239 -3.07 10.51 13.81
C HIS A 239 -1.74 10.02 14.41
N VAL A 240 -1.03 9.18 13.68
CA VAL A 240 0.28 8.69 14.10
C VAL A 240 1.31 9.80 13.91
N GLN A 241 2.11 10.07 14.93
CA GLN A 241 3.17 11.06 14.84
C GLN A 241 4.21 10.64 13.79
N PRO A 242 4.69 11.54 12.92
CA PRO A 242 5.83 11.27 12.05
C PRO A 242 7.07 10.85 12.84
N GLY A 243 7.84 9.88 12.34
CA GLY A 243 8.98 9.29 13.06
C GLY A 243 8.61 8.34 14.22
N ALA A 244 7.34 8.11 14.52
CA ALA A 244 6.92 7.14 15.53
C ALA A 244 7.31 5.71 15.12
N SER A 245 7.78 4.93 16.10
CA SER A 245 8.12 3.52 15.91
C SER A 245 6.95 2.62 16.31
N ILE A 246 6.54 1.73 15.41
CA ILE A 246 5.48 0.75 15.62
C ILE A 246 6.08 -0.64 15.58
N SER A 247 6.00 -1.31 16.73
CA SER A 247 6.48 -2.68 16.87
C SER A 247 5.38 -3.67 16.50
N ILE A 248 5.67 -4.55 15.54
CA ILE A 248 4.74 -5.57 15.04
C ILE A 248 5.35 -6.94 15.34
N LYS A 249 4.72 -7.72 16.21
CA LYS A 249 5.20 -9.04 16.61
C LYS A 249 4.27 -10.14 16.09
N ASN A 250 4.82 -11.19 15.52
CA ASN A 250 4.04 -12.40 15.25
C ASN A 250 3.96 -13.24 16.54
N ILE A 251 2.75 -13.36 17.07
CA ILE A 251 2.42 -14.18 18.24
C ILE A 251 1.69 -15.48 17.86
N GLY A 252 1.43 -15.68 16.56
CA GLY A 252 0.85 -16.90 16.03
C GLY A 252 1.86 -18.02 15.85
N TYR A 253 1.35 -19.21 15.52
CA TYR A 253 2.15 -20.41 15.27
C TYR A 253 2.62 -20.54 13.81
N ASP A 254 1.94 -19.84 12.90
CA ASP A 254 2.27 -19.81 11.47
C ASP A 254 2.94 -18.48 11.09
N ARG A 255 3.57 -18.44 9.91
CA ARG A 255 4.15 -17.17 9.42
C ARG A 255 3.02 -16.25 8.97
N ALA A 256 3.09 -14.99 9.37
CA ALA A 256 2.17 -13.95 8.94
C ALA A 256 2.73 -13.20 7.74
N GLN A 257 1.95 -12.99 6.68
CA GLN A 257 2.28 -12.06 5.61
C GLN A 257 1.28 -10.91 5.60
N PHE A 258 1.82 -9.69 5.61
CA PHE A 258 1.02 -8.47 5.69
C PHE A 258 1.59 -7.36 4.80
N VAL A 259 0.69 -6.47 4.39
CA VAL A 259 1.05 -5.18 3.78
C VAL A 259 0.90 -4.11 4.84
N LEU A 260 1.84 -3.17 4.88
CA LEU A 260 1.72 -1.92 5.64
C LEU A 260 1.74 -0.76 4.65
N VAL A 261 0.75 0.11 4.75
CA VAL A 261 0.65 1.36 4.00
C VAL A 261 0.81 2.50 4.98
N ASP A 262 1.83 3.33 4.79
CA ASP A 262 2.08 4.55 5.53
C ASP A 262 1.77 5.74 4.62
N MET A 263 0.76 6.53 4.98
CA MET A 263 0.18 7.58 4.14
C MET A 263 -0.06 8.87 4.95
N PRO A 264 -0.30 10.01 4.29
CA PRO A 264 -0.63 11.25 5.00
C PRO A 264 -1.92 11.06 5.81
N GLY A 265 -1.97 11.66 7.00
CA GLY A 265 -3.17 11.66 7.81
C GLY A 265 -4.24 12.55 7.21
N TYR A 266 -5.49 12.13 7.31
CA TYR A 266 -6.66 12.91 6.91
C TYR A 266 -7.20 13.68 8.11
N ASN A 267 -7.52 14.96 7.94
CA ASN A 267 -8.19 15.71 8.99
C ASN A 267 -9.71 15.47 8.90
N LYS A 268 -10.39 15.29 10.03
CA LYS A 268 -11.85 15.09 10.08
C LYS A 268 -12.67 16.27 9.50
N ASN A 269 -12.03 17.42 9.30
CA ASN A 269 -12.61 18.60 8.67
C ASN A 269 -12.44 18.62 7.15
N ASP A 270 -11.70 17.68 6.57
CA ASP A 270 -11.81 17.35 5.16
C ASP A 270 -13.15 16.64 4.99
N ALA A 271 -14.19 17.43 4.68
CA ALA A 271 -15.60 17.06 4.78
C ALA A 271 -16.00 15.80 4.00
N ASP A 272 -15.12 15.29 3.13
CA ASP A 272 -15.38 14.16 2.25
C ASP A 272 -14.73 12.84 2.72
N ALA A 273 -13.96 12.84 3.82
CA ALA A 273 -13.32 11.62 4.34
C ALA A 273 -14.26 10.72 5.17
N ARG A 274 -15.56 11.05 5.27
CA ARG A 274 -16.58 10.20 5.93
C ARG A 274 -17.06 9.05 5.03
N SER A 275 -16.13 8.30 4.43
CA SER A 275 -16.40 6.92 4.06
C SER A 275 -15.11 6.17 3.70
N ILE A 276 -14.65 5.35 4.64
CA ILE A 276 -13.98 4.07 4.40
C ILE A 276 -14.89 3.01 5.02
#